data_AF-A0A958KTK8-F1
#
_entry.id   AF-A0A958KTK8-F1
#
_cell.length_a   1.000
_cell.length_b   1.000
_cell.length_c   1.000
_cell.angle_alpha   90.00
_cell.angle_beta   90.00
_cell.angle_gamma   90.00
#
_symmetry.space_group_name_H-M   'P 1'
#
loop_
_entity.id
_entity.type
_entity.pdbx_description
1 polymer ?
#
loop_
_entity_poly.entity_id
_entity_poly.type
_entity_poly.pdbx_seq_one_letter_code
_entity_poly.pdbx_strand_id
1 'polypeptide(L)'
;LKSIPVAFLTGRKEKKDIELAVKLGVTDYIVKPLDPFLLIQKVNQILSDQNIESSNVQLAKANFNTSATMGINIEILSLSEVGIELGCSEKMSIGLKVSLDTSLFNEIGISKPMMKVLSCIESRKDHKYNIKLQFLGIQERDLSKIRAWIFKKSRSAVA
;
A
#
# COMPACT_ATOMS: atom_id res chain seq x y z
N LEU A 1 26.91 -12.84 -13.98
CA LEU A 1 26.86 -11.66 -14.89
C LEU A 1 25.95 -10.62 -14.26
N LYS A 2 26.39 -9.36 -14.12
CA LYS A 2 25.51 -8.24 -13.73
C LYS A 2 24.48 -8.03 -14.85
N SER A 3 23.19 -7.89 -14.50
CA SER A 3 22.15 -7.52 -15.47
C SER A 3 22.44 -6.12 -15.99
N ILE A 4 22.37 -5.91 -17.31
CA ILE A 4 22.55 -4.57 -17.90
C ILE A 4 21.32 -3.73 -17.51
N PRO A 5 21.49 -2.56 -16.87
CA PRO A 5 20.35 -1.73 -16.52
C PRO A 5 19.72 -1.15 -17.79
N VAL A 6 18.39 -1.23 -17.88
CA VAL A 6 17.61 -0.73 -19.02
C VAL A 6 16.68 0.35 -18.51
N ALA A 7 16.57 1.47 -19.21
CA ALA A 7 15.65 2.55 -18.86
C ALA A 7 14.84 3.02 -20.07
N PHE A 8 13.55 3.28 -19.87
CA PHE A 8 12.68 3.85 -20.91
C PHE A 8 12.75 5.37 -20.90
N LEU A 9 12.82 6.00 -22.07
CA LEU A 9 12.76 7.46 -22.23
C LEU A 9 11.68 7.83 -23.25
N THR A 10 10.50 8.21 -22.79
CA THR A 10 9.28 8.28 -23.63
C THR A 10 8.40 9.49 -23.32
N GLY A 11 7.63 9.96 -24.30
CA GLY A 11 6.61 11.00 -24.11
C GLY A 11 5.29 10.49 -23.54
N ARG A 12 5.13 9.16 -23.40
CA ARG A 12 3.93 8.54 -22.84
C ARG A 12 3.94 8.65 -21.32
N LYS A 13 2.80 9.04 -20.74
CA LYS A 13 2.64 9.29 -19.29
C LYS A 13 1.53 8.46 -18.67
N GLU A 14 0.95 7.54 -19.44
CA GLU A 14 -0.17 6.75 -18.96
C GLU A 14 0.29 5.77 -17.90
N LYS A 15 -0.47 5.68 -16.80
CA LYS A 15 -0.16 4.77 -15.69
C LYS A 15 0.04 3.33 -16.16
N LYS A 16 -0.74 2.88 -17.14
CA LYS A 16 -0.65 1.54 -17.74
C LYS A 16 0.72 1.26 -18.37
N ASP A 17 1.31 2.25 -19.05
CA ASP A 17 2.62 2.10 -19.70
C ASP A 17 3.75 2.02 -18.66
N ILE A 18 3.63 2.79 -17.57
CA ILE A 18 4.58 2.76 -16.45
C ILE A 18 4.52 1.41 -15.74
N GLU A 19 3.31 0.93 -15.43
CA GLU A 19 3.11 -0.39 -14.80
C GLU A 19 3.65 -1.54 -15.67
N LEU A 20 3.46 -1.46 -16.99
CA LEU A 20 4.01 -2.44 -17.92
C LEU A 20 5.55 -2.43 -17.91
N ALA A 21 6.17 -1.25 -17.95
CA ALA A 21 7.62 -1.13 -17.90
C ALA A 21 8.21 -1.68 -16.60
N VAL A 22 7.56 -1.43 -15.45
CA VAL A 22 7.98 -2.01 -14.16
C VAL A 22 7.89 -3.54 -14.19
N LYS A 23 6.82 -4.11 -14.75
CA LYS A 23 6.68 -5.57 -14.92
C LYS A 23 7.76 -6.20 -15.80
N LEU A 24 8.30 -5.44 -16.75
CA LEU A 24 9.38 -5.89 -17.65
C LEU A 24 10.78 -5.82 -17.00
N GLY A 25 10.89 -5.41 -15.74
CA GLY A 25 12.17 -5.40 -15.01
C GLY A 25 13.09 -4.23 -15.39
N VAL A 26 12.51 -3.13 -15.90
CA VAL A 26 13.24 -1.92 -16.28
C VAL A 26 13.75 -1.21 -15.02
N THR A 27 14.97 -0.67 -15.09
CA THR A 27 15.64 0.05 -14.00
C THR A 27 15.04 1.44 -13.74
N ASP A 28 14.61 2.17 -14.78
CA ASP A 28 13.93 3.47 -14.63
C ASP A 28 12.98 3.77 -15.82
N TYR A 29 11.94 4.56 -15.57
CA TYR A 29 11.00 5.05 -16.59
C TYR A 29 10.99 6.58 -16.58
N ILE A 30 11.53 7.17 -17.64
CA ILE A 30 11.79 8.60 -17.76
C ILE A 30 10.80 9.21 -18.76
N VAL A 31 9.97 10.11 -18.26
CA VAL A 31 8.93 10.80 -19.02
C VAL A 31 9.47 12.09 -19.64
N LYS A 32 9.22 12.32 -20.92
CA LYS A 32 9.50 13.58 -21.64
C LYS A 32 8.31 14.54 -21.52
N PRO A 33 8.55 15.87 -21.58
CA PRO A 33 9.86 16.52 -21.50
C PRO A 33 10.41 16.44 -20.07
N LEU A 34 11.73 16.30 -19.93
CA LEU A 34 12.41 16.46 -18.66
C LEU A 34 13.56 17.43 -18.77
N ASP A 35 13.93 18.00 -17.63
CA ASP A 35 15.12 18.83 -17.50
C ASP A 35 16.39 18.01 -17.80
N PRO A 36 17.32 18.50 -18.64
CA PRO A 36 18.59 17.82 -18.93
C PRO A 36 19.42 17.47 -17.69
N PHE A 37 19.42 18.32 -16.65
CA PHE A 37 20.09 18.04 -15.38
C PHE A 37 19.44 16.86 -14.65
N LEU A 38 18.11 16.79 -14.66
CA LEU A 38 17.38 15.66 -14.08
C LEU A 38 17.65 14.36 -14.85
N LEU A 39 17.84 14.43 -16.19
CA LEU A 39 18.21 13.28 -16.99
C LEU A 39 19.61 12.77 -16.60
N ILE A 40 20.58 13.67 -16.46
CA ILE A 40 21.94 13.32 -16.03
C ILE A 40 21.92 12.67 -14.64
N GLN A 41 21.14 13.21 -13.69
CA GLN A 41 20.99 12.61 -12.36
C GLN A 41 20.42 11.18 -12.43
N LYS A 42 19.35 10.98 -13.21
CA LYS A 42 18.74 9.65 -13.39
C LYS A 42 19.70 8.65 -14.02
N VAL A 43 20.42 9.05 -15.07
CA VAL A 43 21.43 8.19 -15.73
C VAL A 43 22.55 7.83 -14.76
N ASN A 44 23.06 8.79 -13.99
CA ASN A 44 24.08 8.52 -12.98
C ASN A 44 23.60 7.54 -11.92
N GLN A 45 22.35 7.67 -11.46
CA GLN A 45 21.76 6.72 -10.49
C GLN A 45 21.72 5.30 -11.06
N ILE A 46 21.30 5.14 -12.32
CA ILE A 46 21.19 3.84 -13.01
C ILE A 46 22.56 3.17 -13.21
N LEU A 47 23.61 3.96 -13.50
CA LEU A 47 24.96 3.45 -13.72
C LEU A 47 25.72 3.14 -12.42
N SER A 48 25.36 3.79 -11.31
CA SER A 48 26.10 3.76 -10.03
C SER A 48 25.85 2.54 -9.12
N ASP A 49 25.26 1.46 -9.64
CA ASP A 49 24.74 0.33 -8.88
C ASP A 49 25.75 -0.20 -7.82
N GLN A 50 25.38 -0.05 -6.52
CA GLN A 50 25.90 -0.71 -5.30
C GLN A 50 26.60 0.11 -4.17
N ASN A 51 26.15 1.32 -3.83
CA ASN A 51 26.21 1.77 -2.43
C ASN A 51 25.19 2.89 -2.17
N ILE A 52 23.96 2.49 -1.85
CA ILE A 52 22.88 3.37 -1.37
C ILE A 52 23.18 3.73 0.10
N GLU A 53 24.35 4.27 0.37
CA GLU A 53 24.67 4.91 1.65
C GLU A 53 25.09 6.37 1.44
N SER A 54 25.33 6.81 0.21
CA SER A 54 25.85 8.17 -0.04
C SER A 54 25.46 8.76 -1.40
N SER A 55 24.32 8.38 -1.97
CA SER A 55 23.74 9.21 -3.03
C SER A 55 23.14 10.45 -2.38
N ASN A 56 23.97 11.49 -2.27
CA ASN A 56 23.54 12.88 -2.08
C ASN A 56 22.73 13.32 -3.31
N VAL A 57 21.61 12.65 -3.59
CA VAL A 57 20.54 13.25 -4.39
C VAL A 57 20.03 14.39 -3.52
N GLN A 58 20.60 15.57 -3.72
CA GLN A 58 19.96 16.81 -3.31
C GLN A 58 18.70 16.93 -4.15
N LEU A 59 17.65 16.23 -3.71
CA LEU A 59 16.27 16.56 -4.05
C LEU A 59 16.18 18.06 -3.84
N ALA A 60 15.81 18.85 -4.85
CA ALA A 60 15.53 20.26 -4.64
C ALA A 60 14.43 20.35 -3.58
N LYS A 61 14.82 20.66 -2.33
CA LYS A 61 13.92 20.55 -1.18
C LYS A 61 13.13 21.83 -1.08
N ALA A 62 11.90 21.81 -1.56
CA ALA A 62 10.89 22.70 -1.04
C ALA A 62 10.36 22.09 0.26
N ASN A 63 10.56 22.78 1.38
CA ASN A 63 10.14 22.30 2.69
C ASN A 63 8.61 22.38 2.79
N PHE A 64 7.95 21.22 2.79
CA PHE A 64 6.52 21.11 3.01
C PHE A 64 6.25 20.09 4.12
N ASN A 65 5.55 20.50 5.17
CA ASN A 65 5.08 19.60 6.24
C ASN A 65 3.66 19.12 5.93
N THR A 66 3.50 18.33 4.87
CA THR A 66 2.21 17.71 4.51
C THR A 66 2.22 16.21 4.78
N SER A 67 1.17 15.70 5.42
CA SER A 67 0.97 14.26 5.59
C SER A 67 0.45 13.65 4.29
N ALA A 68 1.14 12.64 3.76
CA ALA A 68 0.68 11.85 2.62
C ALA A 68 0.07 10.53 3.09
N THR A 69 -1.00 10.07 2.43
CA THR A 69 -1.57 8.74 2.64
C THR A 69 -0.98 7.75 1.64
N MET A 70 -0.45 6.65 2.13
CA MET A 70 0.04 5.55 1.29
C MET A 70 -1.04 4.47 1.16
N GLY A 71 -1.40 4.12 -0.07
CA GLY A 71 -2.32 3.01 -0.36
C GLY A 71 -1.55 1.71 -0.55
N ILE A 72 -1.99 0.66 0.15
CA ILE A 72 -1.48 -0.70 -0.03
C ILE A 72 -2.65 -1.57 -0.44
N ASN A 73 -2.43 -2.49 -1.38
CA ASN A 73 -3.44 -3.47 -1.73
C ASN A 73 -3.56 -4.49 -0.59
N ILE A 74 -4.77 -4.57 -0.01
CA ILE A 74 -5.05 -5.37 1.17
C ILE A 74 -6.30 -6.21 0.89
N GLU A 75 -6.23 -7.48 1.25
CA GLU A 75 -7.34 -8.42 1.14
C GLU A 75 -8.00 -8.59 2.52
N ILE A 76 -9.28 -8.27 2.64
CA ILE A 76 -10.00 -8.45 3.91
C ILE A 76 -10.41 -9.93 4.03
N LEU A 77 -9.89 -10.61 5.04
CA LEU A 77 -10.13 -12.04 5.28
C LEU A 77 -11.37 -12.25 6.15
N SER A 78 -11.49 -11.49 7.25
CA SER A 78 -12.61 -11.62 8.18
C SER A 78 -12.92 -10.31 8.88
N LEU A 79 -14.19 -10.16 9.29
CA LEU A 79 -14.69 -9.02 10.07
C LEU A 79 -15.42 -9.56 11.30
N SER A 80 -15.12 -8.94 12.45
CA SER A 80 -15.77 -9.21 13.73
C SER A 80 -16.17 -7.89 14.40
N GLU A 81 -16.83 -7.95 15.55
CA GLU A 81 -17.10 -6.75 16.37
C GLU A 81 -15.86 -6.14 16.99
N VAL A 82 -14.82 -6.95 17.22
CA VAL A 82 -13.58 -6.49 17.88
C VAL A 82 -12.64 -5.85 16.85
N GLY A 83 -12.72 -6.29 15.59
CA GLY A 83 -11.74 -5.91 14.59
C GLY A 83 -11.83 -6.69 13.29
N ILE A 84 -10.79 -6.53 12.46
CA ILE A 84 -10.69 -7.06 11.11
C ILE A 84 -9.41 -7.87 10.97
N GLU A 85 -9.50 -9.02 10.31
CA GLU A 85 -8.33 -9.75 9.85
C GLU A 85 -8.13 -9.51 8.36
N LEU A 86 -6.91 -9.21 7.97
CA LEU A 86 -6.54 -8.89 6.60
C LEU A 86 -5.23 -9.55 6.20
N GLY A 87 -5.12 -9.85 4.91
CA GLY A 87 -3.92 -10.34 4.26
C GLY A 87 -3.21 -9.19 3.53
N CYS A 88 -1.90 -9.05 3.74
CA CYS A 88 -1.06 -8.05 3.07
C CYS A 88 0.27 -8.69 2.64
N SER A 89 0.89 -8.21 1.56
CA SER A 89 2.25 -8.62 1.18
C SER A 89 3.34 -7.94 2.02
N GLU A 90 2.98 -6.88 2.75
CA GLU A 90 3.91 -6.06 3.52
C GLU A 90 3.79 -6.29 5.02
N LYS A 91 4.93 -6.31 5.72
CA LYS A 91 4.99 -6.42 7.18
C LYS A 91 4.56 -5.09 7.82
N MET A 92 3.67 -5.16 8.82
CA MET A 92 3.22 -3.98 9.57
C MET A 92 3.74 -3.99 11.02
N SER A 93 4.11 -2.80 11.50
CA SER A 93 4.51 -2.59 12.89
C SER A 93 3.32 -2.72 13.83
N ILE A 94 3.48 -3.52 14.89
CA ILE A 94 2.48 -3.66 15.94
C ILE A 94 2.27 -2.30 16.61
N GLY A 95 1.00 -1.94 16.84
CA GLY A 95 0.61 -0.68 17.44
C GLY A 95 0.42 0.48 16.47
N LEU A 96 0.74 0.30 15.19
CA LEU A 96 0.45 1.28 14.15
C LEU A 96 -1.06 1.55 14.07
N LYS A 97 -1.44 2.83 13.99
CA LYS A 97 -2.81 3.25 13.76
C LYS A 97 -3.07 3.30 12.26
N VAL A 98 -4.11 2.60 11.80
CA VAL A 98 -4.47 2.50 10.39
C VAL A 98 -5.95 2.78 10.20
N SER A 99 -6.30 3.33 9.05
CA SER A 99 -7.68 3.48 8.58
C SER A 99 -7.77 2.79 7.23
N LEU A 100 -8.75 1.90 7.05
CA LEU A 100 -8.96 1.24 5.76
C LEU A 100 -9.91 2.08 4.90
N ASP A 101 -9.49 2.34 3.67
CA ASP A 101 -10.37 2.87 2.65
C ASP A 101 -11.00 1.70 1.89
N THR A 102 -12.20 1.32 2.27
CA THR A 102 -12.91 0.16 1.71
C THR A 102 -14.39 0.47 1.51
N SER A 103 -14.95 -0.06 0.43
CA SER A 103 -16.39 0.00 0.16
C SER A 103 -17.22 -0.75 1.19
N LEU A 104 -16.61 -1.73 1.89
CA LEU A 104 -17.26 -2.52 2.93
C LEU A 104 -17.89 -1.64 4.02
N PHE A 105 -17.19 -0.60 4.47
CA PHE A 105 -17.70 0.28 5.53
C PHE A 105 -18.85 1.16 5.05
N ASN A 106 -18.82 1.56 3.78
CA ASN A 106 -19.93 2.30 3.17
C ASN A 106 -21.17 1.40 3.06
N GLU A 107 -21.00 0.11 2.73
CA GLU A 107 -22.10 -0.87 2.67
C GLU A 107 -22.73 -1.14 4.04
N ILE A 108 -21.90 -1.26 5.08
CA ILE A 108 -22.36 -1.42 6.47
C ILE A 108 -22.98 -0.11 7.01
N GLY A 109 -22.65 1.03 6.40
CA GLY A 109 -23.12 2.36 6.81
C GLY A 109 -22.41 2.89 8.05
N ILE A 110 -21.12 2.60 8.21
CA ILE A 110 -20.27 3.09 9.32
C ILE A 110 -19.22 4.07 8.81
N SER A 111 -18.83 5.04 9.65
CA SER A 111 -17.68 5.91 9.36
C SER A 111 -16.38 5.13 9.49
N LYS A 112 -15.41 5.37 8.60
CA LYS A 112 -14.09 4.70 8.56
C LYS A 112 -13.44 4.67 9.95
N PRO A 113 -13.49 3.54 10.68
CA PRO A 113 -13.03 3.52 12.05
C PRO A 113 -11.50 3.50 12.09
N MET A 114 -10.94 4.15 13.11
CA MET A 114 -9.51 4.05 13.39
C MET A 114 -9.23 2.68 13.99
N MET A 115 -8.19 2.01 13.51
CA MET A 115 -7.81 0.67 13.92
C MET A 115 -6.35 0.63 14.37
N LYS A 116 -6.01 -0.31 15.25
CA LYS A 116 -4.64 -0.57 15.71
C LYS A 116 -4.18 -1.95 15.25
N VAL A 117 -2.96 -2.05 14.75
CA VAL A 117 -2.32 -3.34 14.46
C VAL A 117 -2.06 -4.08 15.77
N LEU A 118 -2.77 -5.18 16.00
CA LEU A 118 -2.60 -6.02 17.19
C LEU A 118 -1.51 -7.07 16.97
N SER A 119 -1.53 -7.73 15.81
CA SER A 119 -0.55 -8.77 15.45
C SER A 119 -0.36 -8.83 13.94
N CYS A 120 0.86 -9.13 13.52
CA CYS A 120 1.23 -9.38 12.12
C CYS A 120 2.02 -10.70 12.07
N ILE A 121 1.41 -11.74 11.50
CA ILE A 121 1.98 -13.09 11.45
C ILE A 121 2.16 -13.48 9.99
N GLU A 122 3.33 -13.98 9.63
CA GLU A 122 3.58 -14.48 8.29
C GLU A 122 2.83 -15.80 8.06
N SER A 123 2.02 -15.85 7.00
CA SER A 123 1.32 -17.05 6.58
C SER A 123 2.31 -17.95 5.82
N ARG A 124 2.54 -19.15 6.36
CA ARG A 124 3.42 -20.16 5.75
C ARG A 124 2.95 -20.68 4.39
N LYS A 125 1.70 -20.39 3.99
CA LYS A 125 1.10 -20.93 2.76
C LYS A 125 1.34 -20.04 1.53
N ASP A 126 1.35 -18.71 1.68
CA ASP A 126 1.26 -17.77 0.55
C ASP A 126 2.28 -16.62 0.57
N HIS A 127 3.28 -16.63 1.46
CA HIS A 127 4.19 -15.49 1.70
C HIS A 127 3.46 -14.16 1.96
N LYS A 128 2.21 -14.23 2.44
CA LYS A 128 1.40 -13.09 2.86
C LYS A 128 1.42 -12.96 4.37
N TYR A 129 1.37 -11.73 4.88
CA TYR A 129 1.17 -11.44 6.28
C TYR A 129 -0.31 -11.39 6.63
N ASN A 130 -0.72 -12.19 7.61
CA ASN A 130 -2.01 -12.11 8.26
C ASN A 130 -1.93 -11.10 9.39
N ILE A 131 -2.68 -10.01 9.25
CA ILE A 131 -2.67 -8.90 10.17
C ILE A 131 -4.03 -8.85 10.85
N LYS A 132 -4.01 -8.76 12.19
CA LYS A 132 -5.20 -8.53 12.99
C LYS A 132 -5.23 -7.07 13.41
N LEU A 133 -6.31 -6.40 13.04
CA LEU A 133 -6.61 -5.03 13.41
C LEU A 133 -7.69 -5.01 14.47
N GLN A 134 -7.56 -4.13 15.47
CA GLN A 134 -8.57 -3.89 16.50
C GLN A 134 -9.17 -2.50 16.31
N PHE A 135 -10.50 -2.36 16.43
CA PHE A 135 -11.15 -1.05 16.41
C PHE A 135 -10.78 -0.21 17.64
N LEU A 136 -10.53 1.08 17.44
CA LEU A 136 -10.26 2.04 18.51
C LEU A 136 -11.43 3.02 18.66
N GLY A 137 -12.13 2.96 19.80
CA GLY A 137 -13.15 3.95 20.18
C GLY A 137 -14.40 3.96 19.29
N ILE A 138 -14.72 2.84 18.64
CA ILE A 138 -15.93 2.70 17.85
C ILE A 138 -17.18 2.77 18.74
N GLN A 139 -18.22 3.46 18.27
CA GLN A 139 -19.45 3.64 19.03
C GLN A 139 -20.37 2.41 18.92
N GLU A 140 -21.18 2.14 19.95
CA GLU A 140 -22.11 1.00 19.99
C GLU A 140 -23.10 0.99 18.80
N ARG A 141 -23.53 2.17 18.35
CA ARG A 141 -24.37 2.34 17.16
C ARG A 141 -23.75 1.73 15.88
N ASP A 142 -22.43 1.81 15.75
CA ASP A 142 -21.70 1.30 14.58
C ASP A 142 -21.34 -0.18 14.78
N LEU A 143 -21.00 -0.59 16.00
CA LEU A 143 -20.87 -2.01 16.36
C LEU A 143 -22.15 -2.80 16.08
N SER A 144 -23.31 -2.24 16.40
CA SER A 144 -24.61 -2.85 16.13
C SER A 144 -24.85 -3.09 14.62
N LYS A 145 -24.41 -2.17 13.76
CA LYS A 145 -24.48 -2.35 12.29
C LYS A 145 -23.53 -3.44 11.81
N ILE A 146 -22.30 -3.47 12.33
CA ILE A 146 -21.32 -4.53 12.04
C ILE A 146 -21.91 -5.89 12.41
N ARG A 147 -22.51 -6.02 13.61
CA ARG A 147 -23.22 -7.25 14.02
C ARG A 147 -24.29 -7.66 13.03
N ALA A 148 -25.21 -6.74 12.72
CA ALA A 148 -26.32 -7.03 11.81
C ALA A 148 -25.83 -7.49 10.43
N TRP A 149 -24.76 -6.88 9.92
CA TRP A 149 -24.16 -7.27 8.65
C TRP A 149 -23.50 -8.65 8.70
N ILE A 150 -22.74 -8.95 9.77
CA ILE A 150 -22.15 -10.28 9.98
C ILE A 150 -23.24 -11.35 10.01
N PHE A 151 -24.33 -11.13 10.75
CA PHE A 151 -25.47 -12.05 10.82
C PHE A 151 -26.15 -12.25 9.47
N LYS A 152 -26.29 -11.20 8.66
CA LYS A 152 -26.87 -11.31 7.32
C LYS A 152 -26.00 -12.17 6.40
N LYS A 153 -24.68 -11.99 6.47
CA LYS A 153 -23.72 -12.68 5.61
C LYS A 153 -23.49 -14.15 6.01
N SER A 154 -23.49 -14.46 7.30
CA SER A 154 -23.40 -15.85 7.77
C SER A 154 -24.60 -16.70 7.35
N ARG A 155 -25.81 -16.10 7.29
CA ARG A 155 -27.02 -16.79 6.81
C ARG A 155 -27.03 -17.10 5.32
N SER A 156 -26.34 -16.29 4.50
CA SER A 156 -26.28 -16.48 3.05
C SER A 156 -25.24 -17.51 2.61
N ALA A 157 -24.33 -17.92 3.49
CA ALA A 157 -23.31 -18.93 3.19
C ALA A 157 -23.75 -20.38 3.50
N VAL A 158 -24.93 -20.56 4.09
CA VAL A 158 -25.49 -21.85 4.54
C VAL A 158 -26.75 -22.24 3.76
N ALA A 159 -27.10 -21.48 2.71
CA ALA A 159 -28.17 -21.79 1.76
C ALA A 159 -27.56 -22.13 0.40
#